data_AF-A0A3Q9GJF7-F1
#
_entry.id   AF-A0A3Q9GJF7-F1
#
_cell.length_a   1.000
_cell.length_b   1.000
_cell.length_c   1.000
_cell.angle_alpha   90.00
_cell.angle_beta   90.00
_cell.angle_gamma   90.00
#
_symmetry.space_group_name_H-M   'P 1'
#
loop_
_entity.id
_entity.type
_entity.pdbx_description
1 polymer ?
#
loop_
_entity_poly.entity_id
_entity_poly.type
_entity_poly.pdbx_seq_one_letter_code
_entity_poly.pdbx_strand_id
1 'polypeptide(L)'
;MRLSLKAKTLSLVATLMMALSTLAWLPSPAASADGCGGSGFEAFWESGSLEGGNFVARAGQSATFKAKWGVPATVKPNDTYTITLPDELRTVGTPDYIEAKDDTGEVVATGKWSDKTITFTYGKYVAEKENVRVSFHQEVTWDDRFNTKNDDEDFTGRLGFTDACNSVKYLNGKFLGTPSGTKPAAGKSGYLPYQDVESSDGLGGYDRLKLVEWSIYATGYLEPMPGDSRWLSWSHPDYFVIEDKIPAGQKIICADAGHLT
;
A
#
# COMPACT_ATOMS: atom_id res chain seq x y z
N MET A 1 -21.60 61.20 -24.55
CA MET A 1 -20.36 60.42 -24.74
C MET A 1 -20.61 59.02 -24.18
N ARG A 2 -20.98 58.04 -25.03
CA ARG A 2 -21.33 56.67 -24.63
C ARG A 2 -20.14 55.76 -24.99
N LEU A 3 -19.40 55.31 -23.98
CA LEU A 3 -18.37 54.29 -24.15
C LEU A 3 -19.04 52.90 -24.12
N SER A 4 -18.85 52.19 -25.22
CA SER A 4 -19.45 50.89 -25.56
C SER A 4 -19.01 49.78 -24.62
N LEU A 5 -19.99 49.08 -24.03
CA LEU A 5 -19.82 47.90 -23.17
C LEU A 5 -19.22 46.67 -23.88
N LYS A 6 -18.95 46.73 -25.20
CA LYS A 6 -18.47 45.59 -25.99
C LYS A 6 -16.96 45.30 -25.88
N ALA A 7 -16.18 46.19 -25.28
CA ALA A 7 -14.72 46.06 -25.23
C ALA A 7 -14.18 45.26 -24.03
N LYS A 8 -14.98 45.05 -22.97
CA LYS A 8 -14.52 44.39 -21.74
C LYS A 8 -14.69 42.87 -21.70
N THR A 9 -15.58 42.31 -22.52
CA THR A 9 -15.81 40.85 -22.56
C THR A 9 -14.81 40.09 -23.42
N LEU A 10 -14.18 40.71 -24.41
CA LEU A 10 -13.17 40.04 -25.25
C LEU A 10 -11.84 39.80 -24.53
N SER A 11 -11.50 40.65 -23.55
CA SER A 11 -10.20 40.58 -22.86
C SER A 11 -10.11 39.46 -21.82
N LEU A 12 -11.25 38.96 -21.32
CA LEU A 12 -11.29 37.92 -20.28
C LEU A 12 -11.27 36.49 -20.88
N VAL A 13 -11.82 36.32 -22.09
CA VAL A 13 -11.85 35.02 -22.78
C VAL A 13 -10.47 34.68 -23.36
N ALA A 14 -9.72 35.68 -23.83
CA ALA A 14 -8.38 35.48 -24.37
C ALA A 14 -7.33 35.12 -23.29
N THR A 15 -7.49 35.60 -22.05
CA THR A 15 -6.59 35.24 -20.94
C THR A 15 -6.91 33.87 -20.34
N LEU A 16 -8.19 33.44 -20.35
CA LEU A 16 -8.57 32.11 -19.85
C LEU A 16 -8.11 30.98 -20.79
N MET A 17 -8.10 31.20 -22.11
CA MET A 17 -7.59 30.20 -23.08
C MET A 17 -6.06 30.05 -23.05
N MET A 18 -5.29 31.08 -22.67
CA MET A 18 -3.83 30.96 -22.51
C MET A 18 -3.42 30.22 -21.22
N ALA A 19 -4.27 30.21 -20.19
CA ALA A 19 -4.00 29.53 -18.93
C ALA A 19 -4.26 28.01 -18.97
N LEU A 20 -5.10 27.52 -19.91
CA LEU A 20 -5.35 26.07 -20.07
C LEU A 20 -4.28 25.36 -20.92
N SER A 21 -3.49 26.08 -21.71
CA SER A 21 -2.43 25.50 -22.54
C SER A 21 -1.12 25.18 -21.78
N THR A 22 -0.98 25.58 -20.51
CA THR A 22 0.22 25.28 -19.70
C THR A 22 0.08 24.04 -18.81
N LEU A 23 -1.09 23.38 -18.79
CA LEU A 23 -1.32 22.16 -17.99
C LEU A 23 -1.01 20.84 -18.73
N ALA A 24 -0.50 20.90 -19.97
CA ALA A 24 -0.18 19.72 -20.77
C ALA A 24 1.28 19.23 -20.62
N TRP A 25 2.06 19.82 -19.71
CA TRP A 25 3.46 19.44 -19.44
C TRP A 25 3.62 18.96 -18.01
N LEU A 26 2.87 17.92 -17.64
CA LEU A 26 3.42 16.98 -16.67
C LEU A 26 4.47 16.17 -17.44
N PRO A 27 5.74 16.16 -17.03
CA PRO A 27 6.70 15.23 -17.62
C PRO A 27 6.11 13.84 -17.42
N SER A 28 5.73 13.21 -18.53
CA SER A 28 5.50 11.77 -18.52
C SER A 28 6.81 11.14 -18.04
N PRO A 29 6.79 10.18 -17.10
CA PRO A 29 8.00 9.48 -16.73
C PRO A 29 8.62 8.94 -18.01
N ALA A 30 9.79 9.46 -18.36
CA ALA A 30 10.49 9.00 -19.54
C ALA A 30 10.97 7.59 -19.22
N ALA A 31 10.38 6.60 -19.90
CA ALA A 31 10.99 5.28 -20.00
C ALA A 31 12.43 5.49 -20.48
N SER A 32 13.39 4.81 -19.84
CA SER A 32 14.81 4.98 -20.16
C SER A 32 15.03 4.81 -21.67
N ALA A 33 15.76 5.75 -22.27
CA ALA A 33 15.87 5.88 -23.71
C ALA A 33 16.55 4.68 -24.42
N ASP A 34 17.15 3.76 -23.65
CA ASP A 34 17.87 2.59 -24.16
C ASP A 34 17.49 1.26 -23.46
N GLY A 35 16.35 1.20 -22.76
CA GLY A 35 15.87 -0.03 -22.10
C GLY A 35 14.76 0.20 -21.08
N CYS A 36 14.35 -0.86 -20.40
CA CYS A 36 13.34 -0.78 -19.32
C CYS A 36 13.86 -0.15 -18.02
N GLY A 37 15.10 0.33 -17.98
CA GLY A 37 15.68 1.01 -16.80
C GLY A 37 16.18 0.08 -15.69
N GLY A 38 16.19 -1.25 -15.88
CA GLY A 38 16.67 -2.20 -14.88
C GLY A 38 17.09 -3.55 -15.48
N SER A 39 17.61 -4.44 -14.65
CA SER A 39 18.02 -5.80 -15.04
C SER A 39 18.01 -6.75 -13.84
N GLY A 40 17.89 -8.06 -14.09
CA GLY A 40 18.05 -9.07 -13.04
C GLY A 40 17.07 -8.90 -11.88
N PHE A 41 15.82 -8.54 -12.17
CA PHE A 41 14.78 -8.36 -11.15
C PHE A 41 14.62 -9.62 -10.30
N GLU A 42 14.61 -9.46 -8.99
CA GLU A 42 14.36 -10.51 -7.99
C GLU A 42 13.36 -9.98 -6.97
N ALA A 43 12.52 -10.87 -6.44
CA ALA A 43 11.63 -10.59 -5.32
C ALA A 43 11.67 -11.78 -4.34
N PHE A 44 11.49 -11.51 -3.05
CA PHE A 44 11.35 -12.54 -2.01
C PHE A 44 10.63 -11.98 -0.78
N TRP A 45 10.02 -12.87 -0.01
CA TRP A 45 9.50 -12.54 1.32
C TRP A 45 10.66 -12.36 2.30
N GLU A 46 10.69 -11.23 2.99
CA GLU A 46 11.73 -10.89 3.95
C GLU A 46 11.29 -11.13 5.40
N SER A 47 10.08 -10.68 5.76
CA SER A 47 9.55 -10.79 7.13
C SER A 47 8.02 -10.69 7.19
N GLY A 48 7.44 -10.83 8.39
CA GLY A 48 6.00 -10.76 8.65
C GLY A 48 5.36 -12.12 8.87
N SER A 49 4.08 -12.26 8.49
CA SER A 49 3.30 -13.50 8.62
C SER A 49 3.73 -14.57 7.61
N LEU A 50 4.91 -15.15 7.85
CA LEU A 50 5.51 -16.14 6.97
C LEU A 50 5.49 -17.54 7.58
N GLU A 51 5.08 -18.54 6.80
CA GLU A 51 5.18 -19.96 7.15
C GLU A 51 5.88 -20.74 6.03
N GLY A 52 6.99 -21.41 6.36
CA GLY A 52 7.78 -22.14 5.39
C GLY A 52 8.30 -21.28 4.22
N GLY A 53 8.50 -19.97 4.46
CA GLY A 53 8.93 -19.01 3.44
C GLY A 53 7.81 -18.49 2.53
N ASN A 54 6.55 -18.80 2.83
CA ASN A 54 5.38 -18.32 2.09
C ASN A 54 4.63 -17.28 2.93
N PHE A 55 3.99 -16.29 2.30
CA PHE A 55 3.12 -15.36 3.01
C PHE A 55 1.80 -16.05 3.35
N VAL A 56 1.60 -16.40 4.63
CA VAL A 56 0.42 -17.13 5.12
C VAL A 56 -0.28 -16.28 6.16
N ALA A 57 -1.44 -15.73 5.80
CA ALA A 57 -2.05 -14.65 6.56
C ALA A 57 -3.56 -14.51 6.33
N ARG A 58 -4.23 -13.98 7.35
CA ARG A 58 -5.61 -13.48 7.29
C ARG A 58 -5.63 -12.01 6.84
N ALA A 59 -6.83 -11.51 6.60
CA ALA A 59 -7.13 -10.08 6.51
C ALA A 59 -6.45 -9.30 7.65
N GLY A 60 -5.77 -8.19 7.32
CA GLY A 60 -5.10 -7.33 8.31
C GLY A 60 -3.76 -7.85 8.86
N GLN A 61 -3.31 -9.03 8.44
CA GLN A 61 -1.93 -9.49 8.63
C GLN A 61 -1.10 -9.19 7.38
N SER A 62 0.19 -8.96 7.54
CA SER A 62 1.05 -8.49 6.46
C SER A 62 2.40 -9.18 6.40
N ALA A 63 3.07 -9.00 5.28
CA ALA A 63 4.45 -9.42 5.06
C ALA A 63 5.21 -8.34 4.31
N THR A 64 6.51 -8.28 4.57
CA THR A 64 7.43 -7.43 3.82
C THR A 64 8.03 -8.24 2.69
N PHE A 65 7.83 -7.79 1.45
CA PHE A 65 8.62 -8.28 0.33
C PHE A 65 9.81 -7.35 0.10
N LYS A 66 10.91 -7.94 -0.34
CA LYS A 66 12.08 -7.23 -0.81
C LYS A 66 12.26 -7.50 -2.28
N ALA A 67 12.51 -6.44 -3.03
CA ALA A 67 12.84 -6.53 -4.44
C ALA A 67 14.24 -5.99 -4.69
N LYS A 68 14.92 -6.61 -5.64
CA LYS A 68 16.27 -6.27 -6.07
C LYS A 68 16.36 -6.19 -7.58
N TRP A 69 17.17 -5.29 -8.09
CA TRP A 69 17.52 -5.22 -9.50
C TRP A 69 18.88 -4.56 -9.68
N GLY A 70 19.50 -4.77 -10.84
CA GLY A 70 20.67 -4.04 -11.28
C GLY A 70 20.28 -2.85 -12.15
N VAL A 71 21.04 -1.75 -12.06
CA VAL A 71 20.88 -0.56 -12.88
C VAL A 71 21.92 -0.60 -14.00
N PRO A 72 21.49 -0.71 -15.28
CA PRO A 72 22.40 -0.65 -16.42
C PRO A 72 23.14 0.69 -16.51
N ALA A 73 24.38 0.68 -17.02
CA ALA A 73 25.18 1.90 -17.19
C ALA A 73 24.58 2.92 -18.18
N THR A 74 23.58 2.52 -18.97
CA THR A 74 22.86 3.41 -19.91
C THR A 74 21.81 4.28 -19.21
N VAL A 75 21.43 3.95 -17.97
CA VAL A 75 20.42 4.67 -17.19
C VAL A 75 20.96 6.03 -16.77
N LYS A 76 20.14 7.06 -16.95
CA LYS A 76 20.48 8.45 -16.62
C LYS A 76 19.67 8.94 -15.42
N PRO A 77 20.14 10.00 -14.73
CA PRO A 77 19.32 10.66 -13.74
C PRO A 77 17.97 11.08 -14.33
N ASN A 78 16.91 10.90 -13.55
CA ASN A 78 15.50 11.06 -13.90
C ASN A 78 14.88 9.99 -14.82
N ASP A 79 15.63 8.99 -15.28
CA ASP A 79 15.02 7.79 -15.85
C ASP A 79 14.20 7.07 -14.77
N THR A 80 13.22 6.28 -15.19
CA THR A 80 12.32 5.58 -14.26
C THR A 80 12.39 4.07 -14.37
N TYR A 81 12.08 3.40 -13.26
CA TYR A 81 11.89 1.94 -13.18
C TYR A 81 10.65 1.64 -12.34
N THR A 82 9.78 0.76 -12.83
CA THR A 82 8.50 0.44 -12.18
C THR A 82 8.46 -0.99 -11.68
N ILE A 83 7.78 -1.20 -10.55
CA ILE A 83 7.42 -2.52 -10.06
C ILE A 83 5.94 -2.53 -9.74
N THR A 84 5.24 -3.57 -10.21
CA THR A 84 3.80 -3.74 -10.05
C THR A 84 3.51 -4.94 -9.17
N LEU A 85 2.69 -4.71 -8.15
CA LEU A 85 2.17 -5.74 -7.26
C LEU A 85 1.09 -6.56 -7.97
N PRO A 86 0.95 -7.85 -7.62
CA PRO A 86 -0.19 -8.65 -8.06
C PRO A 86 -1.50 -8.16 -7.45
N ASP A 87 -2.62 -8.40 -8.13
CA ASP A 87 -3.97 -7.97 -7.71
C ASP A 87 -4.40 -8.55 -6.36
N GLU A 88 -3.76 -9.62 -5.91
CA GLU A 88 -3.99 -10.23 -4.61
C GLU A 88 -3.48 -9.38 -3.44
N LEU A 89 -2.56 -8.45 -3.68
CA LEU A 89 -1.86 -7.72 -2.62
C LEU A 89 -2.10 -6.22 -2.73
N ARG A 90 -2.18 -5.55 -1.60
CA ARG A 90 -2.10 -4.08 -1.51
C ARG A 90 -0.97 -3.67 -0.58
N THR A 91 -0.44 -2.47 -0.77
CA THR A 91 0.53 -1.88 0.15
C THR A 91 -0.12 -1.61 1.51
N VAL A 92 0.66 -1.82 2.57
CA VAL A 92 0.31 -1.34 3.92
C VAL A 92 1.09 -0.07 4.17
N GLY A 93 0.37 1.03 4.37
CA GLY A 93 0.95 2.37 4.32
C GLY A 93 1.40 2.73 2.90
N THR A 94 1.17 3.98 2.51
CA THR A 94 1.70 4.55 1.27
C THR A 94 2.52 5.77 1.66
N PRO A 95 3.78 5.58 2.11
CA PRO A 95 4.63 6.73 2.36
C PRO A 95 4.77 7.53 1.06
N ASP A 96 4.69 8.86 1.18
CA ASP A 96 4.80 9.78 0.03
C ASP A 96 6.15 9.65 -0.69
N TYR A 97 7.13 9.05 -0.02
CA TYR A 97 8.50 8.91 -0.47
C TYR A 97 9.09 7.57 -0.02
N ILE A 98 9.64 6.81 -0.96
CA ILE A 98 10.30 5.53 -0.72
C ILE A 98 11.71 5.59 -1.29
N GLU A 99 12.69 5.06 -0.59
CA GLU A 99 14.06 5.00 -1.07
C GLU A 99 14.43 3.61 -1.54
N ALA A 100 15.04 3.54 -2.73
CA ALA A 100 15.72 2.34 -3.19
C ALA A 100 17.22 2.56 -3.03
N LYS A 101 17.87 1.65 -2.29
CA LYS A 101 19.25 1.80 -1.82
C LYS A 101 20.17 0.74 -2.39
N ASP A 102 21.45 1.07 -2.51
CA ASP A 102 22.47 0.08 -2.80
C ASP A 102 22.82 -0.78 -1.56
N ASP A 103 23.77 -1.70 -1.73
CA ASP A 103 24.21 -2.58 -0.65
C ASP A 103 25.01 -1.83 0.45
N THR A 104 25.44 -0.59 0.20
CA THR A 104 26.13 0.27 1.19
C THR A 104 25.16 1.17 1.96
N GLY A 105 23.90 1.24 1.53
CA GLY A 105 22.84 2.08 2.11
C GLY A 105 22.69 3.44 1.43
N GLU A 106 23.43 3.73 0.36
CA GLU A 106 23.29 4.96 -0.40
C GLU A 106 22.02 4.94 -1.26
N VAL A 107 21.33 6.08 -1.33
CA VAL A 107 20.08 6.22 -2.09
C VAL A 107 20.38 6.32 -3.58
N VAL A 108 19.82 5.38 -4.34
CA VAL A 108 20.00 5.29 -5.80
C VAL A 108 18.80 5.87 -6.55
N ALA A 109 17.59 5.60 -6.05
CA ALA A 109 16.35 6.06 -6.64
C ALA A 109 15.29 6.34 -5.58
N THR A 110 14.31 7.16 -5.94
CA THR A 110 13.19 7.52 -5.07
C THR A 110 11.89 7.10 -5.72
N GLY A 111 11.03 6.44 -4.94
CA GLY A 111 9.82 5.76 -5.38
C GLY A 111 8.56 6.44 -4.90
N LYS A 112 7.53 6.41 -5.75
CA LYS A 112 6.17 6.79 -5.36
C LYS A 112 5.18 5.73 -5.84
N TRP A 113 4.25 5.36 -4.97
CA TRP A 113 3.13 4.49 -5.32
C TRP A 113 2.05 5.24 -6.09
N SER A 114 1.51 4.57 -7.09
CA SER A 114 0.22 4.86 -7.71
C SER A 114 -0.54 3.53 -7.78
N ASP A 115 -1.54 3.37 -6.93
CA ASP A 115 -2.27 2.11 -6.73
C ASP A 115 -1.34 0.89 -6.47
N LYS A 116 -1.21 0.00 -7.45
CA LYS A 116 -0.41 -1.24 -7.38
C LYS A 116 0.97 -1.11 -7.98
N THR A 117 1.35 0.06 -8.50
CA THR A 117 2.62 0.28 -9.18
C THR A 117 3.44 1.32 -8.46
N ILE A 118 4.66 0.96 -8.08
CA ILE A 118 5.66 1.91 -7.61
C ILE A 118 6.52 2.34 -8.79
N THR A 119 6.70 3.65 -8.93
CA THR A 119 7.62 4.24 -9.92
C THR A 119 8.81 4.82 -9.21
N PHE A 120 9.98 4.24 -9.44
CA PHE A 120 11.27 4.77 -8.98
C PHE A 120 11.84 5.73 -10.02
N THR A 121 12.35 6.87 -9.57
CA THR A 121 13.07 7.86 -10.36
C THR A 121 14.52 7.86 -9.93
N TYR A 122 15.45 7.60 -10.85
CA TYR A 122 16.88 7.51 -10.55
C TYR A 122 17.47 8.88 -10.21
N GLY A 123 18.25 8.93 -9.12
CA GLY A 123 18.96 10.12 -8.70
C GLY A 123 20.26 10.34 -9.47
N LYS A 124 21.09 11.30 -9.02
CA LYS A 124 22.41 11.55 -9.62
C LYS A 124 23.40 10.40 -9.42
N TYR A 125 23.15 9.53 -8.44
CA TYR A 125 23.98 8.37 -8.10
C TYR A 125 24.33 7.51 -9.34
N VAL A 126 23.36 7.30 -10.25
CA VAL A 126 23.54 6.47 -11.45
C VAL A 126 24.45 7.08 -12.50
N ALA A 127 24.74 8.39 -12.43
CA ALA A 127 25.69 9.05 -13.33
C ALA A 127 27.15 8.83 -12.93
N GLU A 128 27.41 8.45 -11.68
CA GLU A 128 28.76 8.39 -11.10
C GLU A 128 29.23 6.95 -10.84
N LYS A 129 28.33 5.98 -10.96
CA LYS A 129 28.56 4.59 -10.56
C LYS A 129 28.09 3.64 -11.66
N GLU A 130 28.86 2.59 -11.89
CA GLU A 130 28.50 1.50 -12.80
C GLU A 130 28.16 0.22 -12.02
N ASN A 131 27.39 -0.69 -12.63
CA ASN A 131 27.01 -1.97 -12.07
C ASN A 131 26.30 -1.88 -10.70
N VAL A 132 25.49 -0.84 -10.53
CA VAL A 132 24.76 -0.59 -9.28
C VAL A 132 23.72 -1.69 -9.08
N ARG A 133 23.72 -2.33 -7.91
CA ARG A 133 22.59 -3.13 -7.45
C ARG A 133 21.78 -2.34 -6.44
N VAL A 134 20.47 -2.43 -6.58
CA VAL A 134 19.51 -1.68 -5.78
C VAL A 134 18.56 -2.65 -5.14
N SER A 135 18.13 -2.33 -3.93
CA SER A 135 17.03 -2.99 -3.26
C SER A 135 16.06 -2.01 -2.63
N PHE A 136 14.80 -2.40 -2.58
CA PHE A 136 13.81 -1.78 -1.72
C PHE A 136 12.98 -2.87 -1.04
N HIS A 137 12.42 -2.51 0.10
CA HIS A 137 11.42 -3.32 0.79
C HIS A 137 10.09 -2.59 0.75
N GLN A 138 9.01 -3.34 0.68
CA GLN A 138 7.69 -2.81 0.90
C GLN A 138 6.87 -3.85 1.59
N GLU A 139 6.06 -3.36 2.51
CA GLU A 139 5.16 -4.17 3.26
C GLU A 139 3.77 -4.17 2.63
N VAL A 140 3.18 -5.35 2.57
CA VAL A 140 1.95 -5.65 1.82
C VAL A 140 1.04 -6.56 2.63
N THR A 141 -0.26 -6.42 2.38
CA THR A 141 -1.30 -7.29 2.91
C THR A 141 -2.19 -7.76 1.76
N TRP A 142 -3.11 -8.68 2.05
CA TRP A 142 -4.11 -9.11 1.09
C TRP A 142 -5.04 -7.96 0.72
N ASP A 143 -5.39 -7.87 -0.56
CA ASP A 143 -6.31 -6.88 -1.08
C ASP A 143 -7.69 -6.97 -0.41
N ASP A 144 -8.41 -5.86 -0.31
CA ASP A 144 -9.67 -5.80 0.44
C ASP A 144 -10.76 -6.72 -0.13
N ARG A 145 -10.66 -7.12 -1.39
CA ARG A 145 -11.52 -8.16 -1.99
C ARG A 145 -11.48 -9.50 -1.25
N PHE A 146 -10.39 -9.78 -0.53
CA PHE A 146 -10.25 -10.96 0.34
C PHE A 146 -10.90 -10.76 1.72
N ASN A 147 -11.14 -9.51 2.13
CA ASN A 147 -11.76 -9.18 3.42
C ASN A 147 -13.30 -9.21 3.34
N THR A 148 -13.88 -8.98 2.16
CA THR A 148 -15.35 -8.86 1.97
C THR A 148 -16.03 -10.16 1.57
N LYS A 149 -15.26 -11.20 1.22
CA LYS A 149 -15.83 -12.51 0.92
C LYS A 149 -15.93 -13.28 2.23
N ASN A 150 -17.16 -13.48 2.71
CA ASN A 150 -17.48 -14.41 3.80
C ASN A 150 -17.29 -15.88 3.38
N ASP A 151 -16.35 -16.14 2.48
CA ASP A 151 -16.08 -17.46 1.97
C ASP A 151 -14.94 -18.03 2.83
N ASP A 152 -15.16 -19.21 3.41
CA ASP A 152 -14.13 -20.04 4.06
C ASP A 152 -12.98 -20.46 3.11
N GLU A 153 -12.98 -19.96 1.89
CA GLU A 153 -12.07 -20.40 0.84
C GLU A 153 -10.69 -19.75 1.04
N ASP A 154 -9.79 -20.56 1.61
CA ASP A 154 -8.35 -20.31 1.53
C ASP A 154 -7.94 -20.10 0.06
N PHE A 155 -7.35 -18.95 -0.26
CA PHE A 155 -6.62 -18.82 -1.51
C PHE A 155 -5.21 -19.40 -1.32
N THR A 156 -4.80 -20.28 -2.21
CA THR A 156 -3.40 -20.73 -2.30
C THR A 156 -2.93 -20.50 -3.72
N GLY A 157 -1.87 -19.71 -3.90
CA GLY A 157 -1.43 -19.34 -5.24
C GLY A 157 -0.07 -18.66 -5.30
N ARG A 158 0.33 -18.36 -6.54
CA ARG A 158 1.55 -17.63 -6.84
C ARG A 158 1.20 -16.17 -7.10
N LEU A 159 1.93 -15.30 -6.43
CA LEU A 159 1.81 -13.85 -6.43
C LEU A 159 2.86 -13.29 -7.39
N GLY A 160 2.41 -12.77 -8.54
CA GLY A 160 3.27 -12.32 -9.63
C GLY A 160 3.66 -10.84 -9.50
N PHE A 161 4.90 -10.57 -9.11
CA PHE A 161 5.50 -9.24 -9.10
C PHE A 161 6.10 -8.97 -10.48
N THR A 162 5.76 -7.85 -11.11
CA THR A 162 6.20 -7.53 -12.47
C THR A 162 7.03 -6.26 -12.48
N ASP A 163 8.18 -6.26 -13.14
CA ASP A 163 8.99 -5.06 -13.31
C ASP A 163 8.74 -4.33 -14.65
N ALA A 164 9.37 -3.17 -14.83
CA ALA A 164 9.32 -2.39 -16.07
C ALA A 164 9.81 -3.16 -17.31
N CYS A 165 10.59 -4.23 -17.11
CA CYS A 165 11.11 -5.08 -18.17
C CYS A 165 10.16 -6.24 -18.53
N ASN A 166 8.95 -6.27 -17.97
CA ASN A 166 7.99 -7.37 -18.06
C ASN A 166 8.53 -8.70 -17.49
N SER A 167 9.55 -8.65 -16.63
CA SER A 167 10.02 -9.80 -15.88
C SER A 167 9.06 -10.05 -14.73
N VAL A 168 8.53 -11.27 -14.64
CA VAL A 168 7.64 -11.68 -13.55
C VAL A 168 8.39 -12.56 -12.55
N LYS A 169 8.33 -12.19 -11.27
CA LYS A 169 8.80 -13.01 -10.15
C LYS A 169 7.62 -13.46 -9.31
N TYR A 170 7.57 -14.76 -9.07
CA TYR A 170 6.47 -15.40 -8.36
C TYR A 170 6.89 -15.74 -6.95
N LEU A 171 6.17 -15.17 -5.98
CA LEU A 171 6.23 -15.58 -4.58
C LEU A 171 5.00 -16.41 -4.24
N ASN A 172 5.12 -17.36 -3.34
CA ASN A 172 3.95 -18.13 -2.90
C ASN A 172 3.21 -17.37 -1.80
N GLY A 173 1.88 -17.46 -1.81
CA GLY A 173 1.02 -16.94 -0.77
C GLY A 173 -0.15 -17.87 -0.47
N LYS A 174 -0.60 -17.84 0.77
CA LYS A 174 -1.82 -18.49 1.25
C LYS A 174 -2.65 -17.49 2.07
N PHE A 175 -3.80 -17.11 1.54
CA PHE A 175 -4.80 -16.39 2.32
C PHE A 175 -5.53 -17.39 3.22
N LEU A 176 -5.69 -17.03 4.48
CA LEU A 176 -6.48 -17.79 5.44
C LEU A 176 -7.86 -17.12 5.55
N GLY A 177 -8.88 -17.73 4.95
CA GLY A 177 -10.25 -17.23 4.99
C GLY A 177 -10.75 -17.15 6.43
N THR A 178 -11.56 -16.13 6.78
CA THR A 178 -12.14 -15.97 8.13
C THR A 178 -12.80 -17.27 8.58
N PRO A 179 -12.63 -17.72 9.85
CA PRO A 179 -13.28 -18.93 10.31
C PRO A 179 -14.80 -18.75 10.18
N SER A 180 -15.43 -19.47 9.26
CA SER A 180 -16.87 -19.58 9.14
C SER A 180 -17.32 -20.99 9.59
N GLY A 181 -18.60 -21.10 9.95
CA GLY A 181 -19.22 -22.29 10.53
C GLY A 181 -19.95 -22.04 11.86
N THR A 182 -20.56 -23.08 12.43
CA THR A 182 -21.29 -23.04 13.72
C THR A 182 -20.40 -22.89 14.96
N LYS A 183 -19.09 -22.67 14.76
CA LYS A 183 -18.12 -22.50 15.83
C LYS A 183 -17.78 -21.01 15.95
N PRO A 184 -18.18 -20.34 17.04
CA PRO A 184 -17.77 -18.97 17.30
C PRO A 184 -16.23 -18.88 17.28
N ALA A 185 -15.71 -17.88 16.58
CA ALA A 185 -14.29 -17.59 16.58
C ALA A 185 -14.07 -16.09 16.76
N ALA A 186 -13.08 -15.75 17.56
CA ALA A 186 -12.63 -14.38 17.73
C ALA A 186 -11.10 -14.34 17.60
N GLY A 187 -10.59 -13.25 17.07
CA GLY A 187 -9.15 -13.03 16.99
C GLY A 187 -8.81 -11.56 16.89
N LYS A 188 -7.55 -11.30 17.20
CA LYS A 188 -6.95 -9.97 17.18
C LYS A 188 -5.61 -10.07 16.49
N SER A 189 -5.41 -9.30 15.44
CA SER A 189 -4.12 -9.10 14.81
C SER A 189 -3.74 -7.63 14.87
N GLY A 190 -2.47 -7.36 15.12
CA GLY A 190 -1.93 -6.01 15.14
C GLY A 190 -0.73 -5.95 14.26
N TYR A 191 -0.56 -4.81 13.61
CA TYR A 191 0.56 -4.61 12.73
C TYR A 191 1.12 -3.17 12.82
N LEU A 192 2.44 -3.06 12.74
CA LEU A 192 3.22 -1.82 12.79
C LEU A 192 3.57 -1.37 11.35
N PRO A 193 2.78 -0.53 10.65
CA PRO A 193 3.16 0.07 9.36
C PRO A 193 4.65 0.37 9.28
N TYR A 194 5.26 0.01 8.15
CA TYR A 194 6.61 0.49 7.85
C TYR A 194 6.61 2.02 7.94
N GLN A 195 7.36 2.54 8.91
CA GLN A 195 7.53 3.96 9.13
C GLN A 195 9.01 4.26 9.08
N ASP A 196 9.39 5.20 8.22
CA ASP A 196 10.75 5.71 8.15
C ASP A 196 11.13 6.31 9.51
N VAL A 197 12.38 6.11 9.92
CA VAL A 197 12.93 6.56 11.21
C VAL A 197 12.89 8.09 11.31
N GLU A 198 12.69 8.77 10.18
CA GLU A 198 12.61 10.23 10.04
C GLU A 198 11.19 10.79 9.76
N SER A 199 10.16 9.94 9.67
CA SER A 199 8.79 10.41 9.39
C SER A 199 8.16 11.10 10.61
N SER A 200 8.06 12.44 10.55
CA SER A 200 7.28 13.28 11.46
C SER A 200 5.85 13.39 10.94
N ASP A 201 4.86 13.11 11.78
CA ASP A 201 3.43 13.23 11.45
C ASP A 201 2.93 14.69 11.48
N GLY A 202 3.80 15.66 11.80
CA GLY A 202 3.46 17.08 11.87
C GLY A 202 2.50 17.45 13.01
N LEU A 203 2.20 16.54 13.95
CA LEU A 203 1.22 16.76 15.02
C LEU A 203 1.80 17.37 16.31
N GLY A 204 3.07 17.76 16.30
CA GLY A 204 3.67 18.57 17.36
C GLY A 204 3.78 17.85 18.70
N GLY A 205 4.97 17.32 18.99
CA GLY A 205 5.35 16.80 20.31
C GLY A 205 5.63 15.30 20.39
N TYR A 206 5.29 14.54 19.36
CA TYR A 206 5.56 13.10 19.27
C TYR A 206 6.11 12.72 17.88
N ASP A 207 7.28 13.21 17.50
CA ASP A 207 7.95 12.98 16.20
C ASP A 207 8.30 11.50 15.85
N ARG A 208 7.75 10.51 16.58
CA ARG A 208 8.04 9.07 16.41
C ARG A 208 6.86 8.17 16.77
N LEU A 209 5.63 8.54 16.41
CA LEU A 209 4.46 7.68 16.66
C LEU A 209 4.41 6.51 15.67
N LYS A 210 4.90 5.35 16.13
CA LYS A 210 4.57 4.07 15.51
C LYS A 210 3.10 3.77 15.72
N LEU A 211 2.30 4.01 14.69
CA LEU A 211 0.90 3.61 14.65
C LEU A 211 0.88 2.08 14.61
N VAL A 212 0.01 1.48 15.41
CA VAL A 212 -0.31 0.06 15.29
C VAL A 212 -1.75 0.00 14.85
N GLU A 213 -1.99 -0.51 13.64
CA GLU A 213 -3.35 -0.82 13.22
C GLU A 213 -3.72 -2.18 13.81
N TRP A 214 -4.78 -2.18 14.61
CA TRP A 214 -5.33 -3.39 15.21
C TRP A 214 -6.62 -3.76 14.47
N SER A 215 -6.64 -4.96 13.89
CA SER A 215 -7.84 -5.58 13.35
C SER A 215 -8.40 -6.57 14.38
N ILE A 216 -9.65 -6.35 14.76
CA ILE A 216 -10.40 -7.22 15.66
C ILE A 216 -11.51 -7.85 14.84
N TYR A 217 -11.62 -9.19 14.88
CA TYR A 217 -12.70 -9.91 14.22
C TYR A 217 -13.39 -10.84 15.20
N ALA A 218 -14.71 -10.93 15.07
CA ALA A 218 -15.56 -11.88 15.75
C ALA A 218 -16.55 -12.44 14.73
N THR A 219 -16.63 -13.76 14.60
CA THR A 219 -17.55 -14.45 13.71
C THR A 219 -18.46 -15.39 14.50
N GLY A 220 -19.72 -15.46 14.10
CA GLY A 220 -20.71 -16.37 14.66
C GLY A 220 -22.00 -16.32 13.84
N TYR A 221 -22.59 -17.49 13.57
CA TYR A 221 -23.98 -17.56 13.10
C TYR A 221 -24.90 -17.46 14.33
N LEU A 222 -25.83 -16.51 14.31
CA LEU A 222 -26.99 -16.57 15.20
C LEU A 222 -27.93 -17.62 14.61
N GLU A 223 -28.04 -18.80 15.24
CA GLU A 223 -29.11 -19.73 14.88
C GLU A 223 -30.45 -19.07 15.20
N PRO A 224 -31.43 -19.04 14.28
CA PRO A 224 -32.78 -18.60 14.61
C PRO A 224 -33.33 -19.51 15.71
N MET A 225 -33.87 -18.93 16.78
CA MET A 225 -34.47 -19.72 17.84
C MET A 225 -35.58 -20.62 17.25
N PRO A 226 -35.70 -21.90 17.68
CA PRO A 226 -36.76 -22.78 17.19
C PRO A 226 -38.14 -22.15 17.43
N GLY A 227 -38.80 -21.71 16.35
CA GLY A 227 -40.13 -21.08 16.40
C GLY A 227 -40.16 -19.55 16.38
N ASP A 228 -39.03 -18.85 16.28
CA ASP A 228 -38.99 -17.39 16.11
C ASP A 228 -38.20 -17.01 14.85
N SER A 229 -38.87 -16.34 13.90
CA SER A 229 -38.27 -15.89 12.64
C SER A 229 -37.60 -14.52 12.75
N ARG A 230 -37.55 -13.94 13.96
CA ARG A 230 -36.90 -12.64 14.19
C ARG A 230 -35.43 -12.84 14.43
N TRP A 231 -34.64 -12.33 13.50
CA TRP A 231 -33.18 -12.44 13.49
C TRP A 231 -32.52 -11.62 14.62
N LEU A 232 -33.17 -10.55 15.08
CA LEU A 232 -32.75 -9.71 16.21
C LEU A 232 -33.98 -8.97 16.78
N SER A 233 -34.12 -8.87 18.10
CA SER A 233 -35.10 -7.98 18.74
C SER A 233 -34.40 -7.09 19.77
N TRP A 234 -34.77 -5.80 19.82
CA TRP A 234 -34.28 -4.87 20.85
C TRP A 234 -34.55 -5.34 22.29
N SER A 235 -35.50 -6.26 22.46
CA SER A 235 -35.85 -6.88 23.75
C SER A 235 -34.93 -8.02 24.20
N HIS A 236 -34.09 -8.57 23.31
CA HIS A 236 -33.11 -9.63 23.60
C HIS A 236 -31.87 -9.42 22.72
N PRO A 237 -31.01 -8.42 23.01
CA PRO A 237 -29.79 -8.24 22.25
C PRO A 237 -28.82 -9.38 22.59
N ASP A 238 -28.60 -10.30 21.65
CA ASP A 238 -27.40 -11.14 21.66
C ASP A 238 -26.23 -10.24 21.24
N TYR A 239 -25.54 -9.68 22.24
CA TYR A 239 -24.32 -8.90 22.02
C TYR A 239 -23.10 -9.76 22.32
N PHE A 240 -22.04 -9.57 21.55
CA PHE A 240 -20.71 -10.03 21.92
C PHE A 240 -19.97 -8.87 22.57
N VAL A 241 -19.43 -9.08 23.78
CA VAL A 241 -18.49 -8.14 24.39
C VAL A 241 -17.10 -8.54 23.97
N ILE A 242 -16.36 -7.61 23.37
CA ILE A 242 -14.93 -7.76 23.12
C ILE A 242 -14.22 -6.87 24.14
N GLU A 243 -13.62 -7.49 25.15
CA GLU A 243 -12.75 -6.82 26.10
C GLU A 243 -11.30 -6.95 25.64
N ASP A 244 -10.59 -5.83 25.60
CA ASP A 244 -9.21 -5.78 25.15
C ASP A 244 -8.38 -4.86 26.04
N LYS A 245 -7.11 -5.23 26.26
CA LYS A 245 -6.15 -4.47 27.05
C LYS A 245 -5.02 -4.02 26.15
N ILE A 246 -4.83 -2.70 26.06
CA ILE A 246 -3.72 -2.10 25.33
C ILE A 246 -2.40 -2.64 25.92
N PRO A 247 -1.50 -3.21 25.08
CA PRO A 247 -0.20 -3.67 25.52
C PRO A 247 0.64 -2.53 26.12
N ALA A 248 1.55 -2.87 27.04
CA ALA A 248 2.46 -1.90 27.64
C ALA A 248 3.26 -1.15 26.55
N GLY A 249 3.35 0.18 26.67
CA GLY A 249 4.07 1.03 25.72
C GLY A 249 3.25 1.57 24.55
N GLN A 250 1.96 1.22 24.43
CA GLN A 250 1.05 1.77 23.42
C GLN A 250 0.01 2.72 24.03
N LYS A 251 -0.53 3.64 23.23
CA LYS A 251 -1.67 4.51 23.57
C LYS A 251 -2.65 4.53 22.40
N ILE A 252 -3.95 4.53 22.70
CA ILE A 252 -4.99 4.78 21.69
C ILE A 252 -4.96 6.27 21.34
N ILE A 253 -4.92 6.57 20.05
CA ILE A 253 -5.16 7.93 19.54
C ILE A 253 -6.65 8.01 19.25
N CYS A 254 -7.44 8.52 20.19
CA CYS A 254 -8.83 8.86 19.91
C CYS A 254 -8.81 10.20 19.16
N ALA A 255 -9.08 10.19 17.85
CA ALA A 255 -9.58 11.39 17.20
C ALA A 255 -11.06 11.52 17.58
N ASP A 256 -11.50 12.69 18.03
CA ASP A 256 -12.89 12.98 18.43
C ASP A 256 -13.93 12.85 17.28
N ALA A 257 -13.57 12.25 16.15
CA ALA A 257 -14.47 11.93 15.05
C ALA A 257 -14.68 10.40 15.00
N GLY A 258 -15.51 9.91 15.91
CA GLY A 258 -16.07 8.57 15.82
C GLY A 258 -16.94 8.44 14.57
N HIS A 259 -16.35 7.96 13.49
CA HIS A 259 -17.06 7.29 12.40
C HIS A 259 -16.16 6.18 11.87
N LEU A 260 -16.39 4.97 12.37
CA LEU A 260 -16.01 3.74 11.69
C LEU A 260 -17.05 3.54 10.58
N THR A 261 -16.66 3.73 9.33
CA THR A 261 -17.43 3.28 8.15
C THR A 261 -17.06 1.86 7.79
#